data_AF-A0A7W0REG3-F1
#
_entry.id   AF-A0A7W0REG3-F1
#
_cell.length_a   1.000
_cell.length_b   1.000
_cell.length_c   1.000
_cell.angle_alpha   90.00
_cell.angle_beta   90.00
_cell.angle_gamma   90.00
#
_symmetry.space_group_name_H-M   'P 1'
#
loop_
_entity.id
_entity.type
_entity.pdbx_description
1 polymer ?
#
loop_
_entity_poly.entity_id
_entity_poly.type
_entity_poly.pdbx_seq_one_letter_code
_entity_poly.pdbx_strand_id
1 'polypeptide(L)'
;SWELVVYAPLFSVLLALSVIDLELYILPNRIIYPAILASLVAVPALAVVAAENPRGAILGAAVGGVFYAGGLGLTLIAWELIVRKEGMGAGDVKLAVVLGLWIGFLHPVLVLYSIIAASVIGLVVGLGIFVVRRASRPYPFGPWLALGAVGVIVFSEAILDTIRV
;
A
#
# COMPACT_ATOMS: atom_id res chain seq x y z
N SER A 1 15.85 -8.41 -14.36
CA SER A 1 15.97 -6.97 -14.65
C SER A 1 16.54 -6.26 -13.44
N TRP A 2 17.18 -5.11 -13.62
CA TRP A 2 17.73 -4.29 -12.52
C TRP A 2 16.62 -3.80 -11.56
N GLU A 3 15.39 -3.66 -12.06
CA GLU A 3 14.17 -3.36 -11.29
C GLU A 3 13.93 -4.36 -10.15
N LEU A 4 14.16 -5.65 -10.38
CA LEU A 4 14.00 -6.69 -9.34
C LEU A 4 14.90 -6.41 -8.12
N VAL A 5 16.10 -5.87 -8.35
CA VAL A 5 17.03 -5.53 -7.26
C VAL A 5 16.48 -4.38 -6.42
N VAL A 6 15.75 -3.45 -7.04
CA VAL A 6 15.15 -2.28 -6.38
C VAL A 6 13.88 -2.66 -5.63
N TYR A 7 13.05 -3.53 -6.20
CA TYR A 7 11.80 -3.98 -5.57
C TYR A 7 11.97 -5.11 -4.54
N ALA A 8 13.07 -5.87 -4.57
CA ALA A 8 13.31 -6.96 -3.62
C ALA A 8 13.36 -6.51 -2.13
N PRO A 9 14.02 -5.39 -1.77
CA PRO A 9 13.96 -4.85 -0.42
C PRO A 9 12.53 -4.45 -0.01
N LEU A 10 11.78 -3.78 -0.90
CA LEU A 10 10.39 -3.43 -0.66
C LEU A 10 9.55 -4.69 -0.41
N PHE A 11 9.64 -5.68 -1.29
CA PHE A 11 8.93 -6.94 -1.16
C PHE A 11 9.26 -7.66 0.15
N SER A 12 10.53 -7.67 0.56
CA SER A 12 10.96 -8.28 1.82
C SER A 12 10.33 -7.58 3.04
N VAL A 13 10.27 -6.24 3.03
CA VAL A 13 9.60 -5.45 4.07
C VAL A 13 8.10 -5.74 4.08
N LEU A 14 7.45 -5.78 2.92
CA LEU A 14 6.02 -6.08 2.80
C LEU A 14 5.69 -7.48 3.30
N LEU A 15 6.51 -8.48 2.95
CA LEU A 15 6.37 -9.84 3.44
C LEU A 15 6.51 -9.91 4.96
N ALA A 16 7.57 -9.31 5.51
CA ALA A 16 7.79 -9.26 6.96
C ALA A 16 6.63 -8.59 7.70
N LEU A 17 6.19 -7.42 7.23
CA LEU A 17 5.04 -6.71 7.79
C LEU A 17 3.74 -7.52 7.68
N SER A 18 3.52 -8.22 6.56
CA SER A 18 2.34 -9.06 6.36
C SER A 18 2.30 -10.23 7.34
N VAL A 19 3.43 -10.92 7.54
CA VAL A 19 3.53 -12.04 8.51
C VAL A 19 3.29 -11.52 9.92
N ILE A 20 3.93 -10.41 10.30
CA ILE A 20 3.76 -9.82 11.63
C ILE A 20 2.31 -9.37 11.85
N ASP A 21 1.65 -8.80 10.84
CA ASP A 21 0.25 -8.39 10.95
C ASP A 21 -0.69 -9.60 11.05
N LEU A 22 -0.44 -10.68 10.29
CA LEU A 22 -1.18 -11.94 10.39
C LEU A 22 -1.10 -12.59 11.78
N GLU A 23 0.07 -12.52 12.43
CA GLU A 23 0.30 -13.14 13.73
C GLU A 23 -0.09 -12.25 14.91
N LEU A 24 0.26 -10.97 14.84
CA LEU A 24 0.22 -10.04 15.98
C LEU A 24 -0.77 -8.89 15.81
N TYR A 25 -1.42 -8.74 14.65
CA TYR A 25 -2.39 -7.67 14.37
C TYR A 25 -1.81 -6.25 14.55
N ILE A 26 -0.50 -6.12 14.36
CA ILE A 26 0.21 -4.84 14.47
C ILE A 26 1.20 -4.68 13.33
N LEU A 27 1.38 -3.44 12.90
CA LEU A 27 2.46 -3.06 12.01
C LEU A 27 3.51 -2.26 12.81
N PRO A 28 4.67 -2.87 13.14
CA PRO A 28 5.61 -2.27 14.07
C PRO A 28 6.27 -1.02 13.47
N ASN A 29 6.18 0.08 14.23
CA ASN A 29 6.84 1.36 13.90
C ASN A 29 8.36 1.21 13.65
N ARG A 30 9.01 0.23 14.30
CA ARG A 30 10.42 -0.09 14.11
C ARG A 30 10.76 -0.59 12.70
N ILE A 31 9.77 -1.03 11.92
CA ILE A 31 9.93 -1.46 10.54
C ILE A 31 9.30 -0.43 9.60
N ILE A 32 8.10 0.06 9.92
CA ILE A 32 7.38 1.04 9.09
C ILE A 32 8.14 2.36 8.94
N TYR A 33 8.67 2.95 10.02
CA TYR A 33 9.33 4.25 9.89
C TYR A 33 10.63 4.18 9.09
N PRO A 34 11.52 3.18 9.30
CA PRO A 34 12.64 2.97 8.40
C PRO A 34 12.20 2.72 6.95
N ALA A 35 11.11 1.98 6.72
CA ALA A 35 10.60 1.76 5.36
C ALA A 35 10.12 3.05 4.69
N ILE A 36 9.44 3.94 5.43
CA ILE A 36 9.05 5.27 4.93
C ILE A 36 10.30 6.08 4.58
N LEU A 37 11.27 6.17 5.48
CA LEU A 37 12.51 6.93 5.25
C LEU A 37 13.29 6.36 4.06
N ALA A 38 13.43 5.05 3.97
CA ALA A 38 14.08 4.38 2.85
C ALA A 38 13.35 4.69 1.53
N SER A 39 12.01 4.68 1.53
CA SER A 39 11.21 4.98 0.32
C SER A 39 11.32 6.45 -0.10
N LEU A 40 11.35 7.38 0.86
CA LEU A 40 11.53 8.81 0.60
C LEU A 40 12.89 9.14 -0.05
N VAL A 41 13.91 8.29 0.15
CA VAL A 41 15.22 8.45 -0.49
C VAL A 41 15.33 7.63 -1.77
N ALA A 42 14.91 6.36 -1.73
CA ALA A 42 15.04 5.43 -2.83
C ALA A 42 14.18 5.84 -4.04
N VAL A 43 12.95 6.31 -3.82
CA VAL A 43 12.04 6.66 -4.92
C VAL A 43 12.53 7.87 -5.72
N PRO A 44 12.94 9.00 -5.10
CA PRO A 44 13.54 10.10 -5.86
C PRO A 44 14.87 9.73 -6.53
N ALA A 45 15.72 8.95 -5.87
CA ALA A 45 16.98 8.49 -6.46
C ALA A 45 16.72 7.62 -7.71
N LEU A 46 15.74 6.72 -7.62
CA LEU A 46 15.29 5.90 -8.74
C LEU A 46 14.72 6.76 -9.88
N ALA A 47 13.91 7.77 -9.55
CA ALA A 47 13.35 8.68 -10.54
C ALA A 47 14.43 9.42 -11.34
N VAL A 48 15.53 9.82 -10.70
CA VAL A 48 16.63 10.49 -11.39
C VAL A 48 17.38 9.54 -12.33
N VAL A 49 17.50 8.27 -11.97
CA VAL A 49 18.31 7.28 -12.72
C VAL A 49 17.50 6.61 -13.84
N ALA A 50 16.21 6.36 -13.63
CA ALA A 50 15.43 5.46 -14.47
C ALA A 50 14.21 6.10 -15.16
N ALA A 51 13.69 7.23 -14.68
CA ALA A 51 12.50 7.85 -15.27
C ALA A 51 12.88 8.84 -16.38
N GLU A 52 12.14 8.79 -17.50
CA GLU A 52 12.30 9.77 -18.60
C GLU A 52 12.00 11.20 -18.13
N ASN A 53 11.03 11.36 -17.22
CA ASN A 53 10.70 12.61 -16.57
C ASN A 53 10.82 12.49 -15.03
N PRO A 54 12.02 12.70 -14.46
CA PRO A 54 12.27 12.55 -13.03
C PRO A 54 11.37 13.43 -12.16
N ARG A 55 11.10 14.68 -12.59
CA ARG A 55 10.25 15.61 -11.85
C ARG A 55 8.80 15.11 -11.79
N GLY A 56 8.29 14.61 -12.91
CA GLY A 56 6.96 14.00 -13.00
C GLY A 56 6.84 12.78 -12.09
N ALA A 57 7.83 11.88 -12.12
CA ALA A 57 7.83 10.68 -11.29
C ALA A 57 7.94 10.98 -9.78
N ILE A 58 8.76 11.97 -9.38
CA ILE A 58 8.86 12.42 -7.97
C ILE A 58 7.54 13.04 -7.51
N LEU A 59 6.93 13.91 -8.32
CA LEU A 59 5.63 14.49 -8.02
C LEU A 59 4.56 13.39 -7.94
N GLY A 60 4.61 12.43 -8.86
CA GLY A 60 3.69 11.31 -8.88
C GLY A 60 3.79 10.45 -7.62
N ALA A 61 5.02 10.16 -7.17
CA ALA A 61 5.27 9.48 -5.90
C ALA A 61 4.73 10.27 -4.71
N ALA A 62 4.99 11.58 -4.64
CA ALA A 62 4.51 12.43 -3.55
C ALA A 62 2.98 12.48 -3.50
N VAL A 63 2.34 12.69 -4.65
CA VAL A 63 0.88 12.67 -4.80
C VAL A 63 0.34 11.29 -4.42
N GLY A 64 0.97 10.22 -4.89
CA GLY A 64 0.56 8.85 -4.59
C GLY A 64 0.64 8.54 -3.10
N GLY A 65 1.73 8.90 -2.44
CA GLY A 65 1.90 8.75 -0.99
C GLY A 65 0.86 9.50 -0.17
N VAL A 66 0.63 10.77 -0.50
CA VAL A 66 -0.38 11.61 0.17
C VAL A 66 -1.80 11.12 -0.12
N PHE A 67 -2.10 10.75 -1.37
CA PHE A 67 -3.44 10.30 -1.75
C PHE A 67 -3.78 8.94 -1.15
N TYR A 68 -2.85 7.98 -1.15
CA TYR A 68 -3.07 6.67 -0.54
C TYR A 68 -3.28 6.82 0.98
N ALA A 69 -2.33 7.48 1.66
CA ALA A 69 -2.41 7.67 3.11
C ALA A 69 -3.60 8.57 3.51
N GLY A 70 -3.89 9.60 2.73
CA GLY A 70 -5.04 10.48 2.93
C GLY A 70 -6.36 9.74 2.74
N GLY A 71 -6.49 8.94 1.68
CA GLY A 71 -7.67 8.11 1.45
C GLY A 71 -7.94 7.15 2.61
N LEU A 72 -6.93 6.38 3.01
CA LEU A 72 -7.07 5.45 4.14
C LEU A 72 -7.24 6.17 5.48
N GLY A 73 -6.52 7.25 5.73
CA GLY A 73 -6.64 8.05 6.95
C GLY A 73 -8.02 8.67 7.10
N LEU A 74 -8.61 9.18 6.02
CA LEU A 74 -9.98 9.71 6.03
C LEU A 74 -11.00 8.60 6.31
N THR A 75 -10.82 7.40 5.74
CA THR A 75 -11.71 6.27 6.05
C THR A 75 -11.61 5.83 7.50
N LEU A 76 -10.41 5.83 8.08
CA LEU A 76 -10.18 5.53 9.50
C LEU A 76 -10.91 6.54 10.40
N ILE A 77 -10.70 7.84 10.17
CA ILE A 77 -11.32 8.91 10.95
C ILE A 77 -12.86 8.85 10.82
N ALA A 78 -13.37 8.71 9.59
CA ALA A 78 -14.81 8.62 9.35
C ALA A 78 -15.44 7.42 10.08
N TRP A 79 -14.78 6.26 10.05
CA TRP A 79 -15.25 5.07 10.73
C TRP A 79 -15.26 5.24 12.25
N GLU A 80 -14.18 5.75 12.83
CA GLU A 80 -14.09 5.99 14.28
C GLU A 80 -15.16 6.98 14.75
N LEU A 81 -15.46 8.02 13.97
CA LEU A 81 -16.51 8.99 14.29
C LEU A 81 -17.92 8.39 14.24
N ILE A 82 -18.21 7.55 13.24
CA ILE A 82 -19.54 6.97 13.03
C ILE A 82 -19.80 5.78 13.96
N VAL A 83 -18.84 4.85 14.02
CA VAL A 83 -19.01 3.55 14.68
C VAL A 83 -18.49 3.58 16.12
N ARG A 84 -17.68 4.58 16.49
CA ARG A 84 -17.05 4.74 17.82
C ARG A 84 -16.27 3.50 18.27
N LYS A 85 -15.70 2.80 17.30
CA LYS A 85 -14.85 1.63 17.47
C LYS A 85 -13.68 1.74 16.52
N GLU A 86 -12.54 1.23 16.93
CA GLU A 86 -11.39 1.07 16.04
C GLU A 86 -11.77 0.13 14.88
N GLY A 87 -11.63 0.62 13.66
CA GLY A 87 -11.94 -0.12 12.44
C GLY A 87 -10.69 -0.64 11.75
N MET A 88 -9.82 0.29 11.35
CA MET A 88 -8.55 0.03 10.68
C MET A 88 -7.41 0.57 11.54
N GLY A 89 -6.25 -0.08 11.54
CA GLY A 89 -5.12 0.33 12.35
C GLY A 89 -4.41 1.55 11.77
N ALA A 90 -3.92 2.45 12.63
CA ALA A 90 -3.06 3.55 12.19
C ALA A 90 -1.76 3.06 11.50
N GLY A 91 -1.37 1.81 11.72
CA GLY A 91 -0.28 1.15 11.00
C GLY A 91 -0.56 1.02 9.50
N ASP A 92 -1.80 0.70 9.12
CA ASP A 92 -2.20 0.52 7.72
C ASP A 92 -2.06 1.83 6.94
N VAL A 93 -2.43 2.95 7.56
CA VAL A 93 -2.26 4.30 6.97
C VAL A 93 -0.78 4.63 6.76
N LYS A 94 0.11 4.20 7.67
CA LYS A 94 1.55 4.42 7.50
C LYS A 94 2.15 3.51 6.42
N LEU A 95 1.67 2.27 6.31
CA LEU A 95 2.03 1.38 5.21
C LEU A 95 1.57 1.97 3.87
N ALA A 96 0.39 2.58 3.83
CA ALA A 96 -0.13 3.29 2.67
C ALA A 96 0.79 4.39 2.15
N VAL A 97 1.52 5.09 3.04
CA VAL A 97 2.54 6.08 2.62
C VAL A 97 3.64 5.40 1.81
N VAL A 98 4.17 4.29 2.31
CA VAL A 98 5.21 3.51 1.62
C VAL A 98 4.69 3.06 0.26
N LEU A 99 3.53 2.39 0.23
CA LEU A 99 2.94 1.88 -1.00
C LEU A 99 2.63 2.99 -2.01
N GLY A 100 2.07 4.11 -1.54
CA GLY A 100 1.74 5.25 -2.38
C GLY A 100 2.96 5.92 -3.00
N LEU A 101 4.10 5.99 -2.31
CA LEU A 101 5.36 6.50 -2.89
C LEU A 101 5.84 5.61 -4.04
N TRP A 102 5.86 4.29 -3.83
CA TRP A 102 6.35 3.33 -4.82
C TRP A 102 5.42 3.17 -6.02
N ILE A 103 4.11 3.18 -5.80
CA ILE A 103 3.12 3.04 -6.87
C ILE A 103 2.93 4.37 -7.60
N GLY A 104 2.89 5.49 -6.87
CA GLY A 104 2.78 6.82 -7.46
C GLY A 104 3.98 7.19 -8.32
N PHE A 105 5.17 6.66 -8.00
CA PHE A 105 6.36 6.75 -8.83
C PHE A 105 6.14 6.19 -10.24
N LEU A 106 5.46 5.04 -10.34
CA LEU A 106 5.09 4.45 -11.63
C LEU A 106 4.04 5.32 -12.32
N HIS A 107 2.91 5.53 -11.64
CA HIS A 107 1.90 6.49 -12.07
C HIS A 107 0.88 6.74 -10.94
N PRO A 108 0.45 7.99 -10.67
CA PRO A 108 -0.47 8.30 -9.57
C PRO A 108 -1.81 7.55 -9.62
N VAL A 109 -2.32 7.28 -10.83
CA VAL A 109 -3.60 6.57 -11.00
C VAL A 109 -3.52 5.13 -10.48
N LEU A 110 -2.36 4.49 -10.54
CA LEU A 110 -2.18 3.11 -10.06
C LEU A 110 -2.45 2.99 -8.55
N VAL A 111 -2.32 4.07 -7.79
CA VAL A 111 -2.67 4.09 -6.36
C VAL A 111 -4.14 3.76 -6.15
N LEU A 112 -5.03 4.28 -6.99
CA LEU A 112 -6.46 3.97 -6.93
C LEU A 112 -6.71 2.49 -7.19
N TYR A 113 -6.06 1.92 -8.22
CA TYR A 113 -6.15 0.49 -8.52
C TYR A 113 -5.65 -0.37 -7.34
N SER A 114 -4.58 0.05 -6.67
CA SER A 114 -4.04 -0.66 -5.50
C SER A 114 -5.01 -0.64 -4.33
N ILE A 115 -5.62 0.52 -4.03
CA ILE A 115 -6.64 0.64 -2.98
C ILE A 115 -7.84 -0.26 -3.28
N ILE A 116 -8.32 -0.25 -4.52
CA ILE A 116 -9.45 -1.07 -4.95
C ILE A 116 -9.09 -2.56 -4.83
N ALA A 117 -7.94 -2.98 -5.37
CA ALA A 117 -7.49 -4.36 -5.32
C ALA A 117 -7.36 -4.85 -3.86
N ALA A 118 -6.69 -4.08 -3.00
CA ALA A 118 -6.56 -4.40 -1.59
C ALA A 118 -7.91 -4.49 -0.87
N SER A 119 -8.83 -3.57 -1.15
CA SER A 119 -10.17 -3.55 -0.56
C SER A 119 -11.03 -4.73 -1.01
N VAL A 120 -10.98 -5.10 -2.30
CA VAL A 120 -11.70 -6.25 -2.84
C VAL A 120 -11.16 -7.55 -2.24
N ILE A 121 -9.84 -7.72 -2.22
CA ILE A 121 -9.20 -8.91 -1.62
C ILE A 121 -9.54 -8.99 -0.13
N GLY A 122 -9.37 -7.89 0.61
CA GLY A 122 -9.69 -7.82 2.03
C GLY A 122 -11.16 -8.12 2.32
N LEU A 123 -12.08 -7.60 1.50
CA LEU A 123 -13.51 -7.88 1.62
C LEU A 123 -13.83 -9.37 1.40
N VAL A 124 -13.28 -9.98 0.35
CA VAL A 124 -13.49 -11.40 0.05
C VAL A 124 -12.98 -12.28 1.20
N VAL A 125 -11.77 -12.00 1.69
CA VAL A 125 -11.19 -12.76 2.79
C VAL A 125 -11.93 -12.51 4.11
N GLY A 126 -12.23 -11.25 4.42
CA GLY A 126 -12.99 -10.85 5.60
C GLY A 126 -14.38 -11.50 5.64
N LEU A 127 -15.07 -11.56 4.49
CA LEU A 127 -16.36 -12.24 4.38
C LEU A 127 -16.20 -13.76 4.56
N GLY A 128 -15.17 -14.37 3.98
CA GLY A 128 -14.86 -15.78 4.21
C GLY A 128 -14.63 -16.10 5.68
N ILE A 129 -13.84 -15.28 6.38
CA ILE A 129 -13.60 -15.40 7.82
C ILE A 129 -14.91 -15.23 8.60
N PHE A 130 -15.74 -14.26 8.24
CA PHE A 130 -17.05 -14.04 8.87
C PHE A 130 -17.97 -15.25 8.72
N VAL A 131 -18.05 -15.84 7.52
CA VAL A 131 -18.87 -17.03 7.26
C VAL A 131 -18.39 -18.23 8.07
N VAL A 132 -17.07 -18.46 8.13
CA VAL A 132 -16.48 -19.59 8.88
C VAL A 132 -16.64 -19.41 10.38
N ARG A 133 -16.38 -18.21 10.91
CA ARG A 133 -16.41 -17.93 12.35
C ARG A 133 -17.81 -17.56 12.88
N ARG A 134 -18.75 -17.24 11.97
CA ARG A 134 -20.09 -16.70 12.27
C ARG A 134 -20.08 -15.52 13.24
N ALA A 135 -19.01 -14.72 13.20
CA ALA A 135 -18.80 -13.58 14.09
C ALA A 135 -17.96 -12.52 13.40
N SER A 136 -18.31 -11.25 13.63
CA SER A 136 -17.48 -10.12 13.23
C SER A 136 -16.34 -9.98 14.23
N ARG A 137 -15.12 -10.36 13.82
CA ARG A 137 -13.89 -10.20 14.60
C ARG A 137 -12.90 -9.35 13.81
N PRO A 138 -12.04 -8.59 14.50
CA PRO A 138 -10.91 -7.92 13.85
C PRO A 138 -10.09 -8.91 13.03
N TYR A 139 -9.61 -8.46 11.88
CA TYR A 139 -8.67 -9.19 11.03
C TYR A 139 -7.64 -8.19 10.45
N PRO A 140 -6.40 -8.64 10.21
CA PRO A 140 -5.32 -7.78 9.72
C PRO A 140 -5.54 -7.37 8.26
N PHE A 141 -5.43 -6.07 7.98
CA PHE A 141 -5.63 -5.52 6.64
C PHE A 141 -4.31 -5.29 5.87
N GLY A 142 -3.19 -5.17 6.59
CA GLY A 142 -1.85 -4.97 6.03
C GLY A 142 -1.45 -5.97 4.93
N PRO A 143 -1.69 -7.29 5.08
CA PRO A 143 -1.38 -8.27 4.05
C PRO A 143 -2.10 -8.03 2.73
N TRP A 144 -3.35 -7.55 2.78
CA TRP A 144 -4.15 -7.29 1.58
C TRP A 144 -3.74 -5.99 0.91
N LEU A 145 -3.31 -4.99 1.68
CA LEU A 145 -2.64 -3.80 1.15
C LEU A 145 -1.34 -4.17 0.42
N ALA A 146 -0.50 -5.00 1.04
CA ALA A 146 0.73 -5.48 0.43
C ALA A 146 0.45 -6.26 -0.86
N LEU A 147 -0.53 -7.18 -0.84
CA LEU A 147 -0.86 -7.99 -2.01
C LEU A 147 -1.45 -7.17 -3.15
N GLY A 148 -2.33 -6.21 -2.85
CA GLY A 148 -2.87 -5.28 -3.85
C GLY A 148 -1.78 -4.43 -4.50
N ALA A 149 -0.84 -3.93 -3.70
CA ALA A 149 0.30 -3.16 -4.19
C ALA A 149 1.23 -3.97 -5.08
N VAL A 150 1.63 -5.18 -4.64
CA VAL A 150 2.48 -6.07 -5.44
C VAL A 150 1.82 -6.43 -6.76
N GLY A 151 0.52 -6.76 -6.74
CA GLY A 151 -0.23 -7.03 -7.97
C GLY A 151 -0.21 -5.84 -8.94
N VAL A 152 -0.49 -4.64 -8.45
CA VAL A 152 -0.49 -3.43 -9.29
C VAL A 152 0.90 -3.08 -9.82
N ILE A 153 1.95 -3.24 -9.03
CA ILE A 153 3.34 -3.02 -9.50
C ILE A 153 3.67 -3.99 -10.63
N VAL A 154 3.37 -5.28 -10.46
CA VAL A 154 3.67 -6.32 -11.45
C VAL A 154 2.86 -6.12 -12.75
N PHE A 155 1.60 -5.72 -12.66
CA PHE A 155 0.73 -5.50 -13.82
C PHE A 155 0.64 -4.03 -14.26
N SER A 156 1.56 -3.18 -13.80
CA SER A 156 1.49 -1.74 -14.02
C SER A 156 1.42 -1.36 -15.50
N GLU A 157 2.32 -1.89 -16.33
CA GLU A 157 2.33 -1.64 -17.78
C GLU A 157 0.99 -2.03 -18.43
N ALA A 158 0.48 -3.24 -18.14
CA ALA A 158 -0.78 -3.71 -18.70
C ALA A 158 -1.98 -2.84 -18.27
N ILE A 159 -1.99 -2.35 -17.02
CA ILE A 159 -3.03 -1.45 -16.52
C ILE A 159 -2.96 -0.11 -17.25
N LEU A 160 -1.76 0.46 -17.38
CA LEU A 160 -1.52 1.74 -18.05
C LEU A 160 -1.92 1.70 -19.53
N ASP A 161 -1.53 0.63 -20.24
CA ASP A 161 -1.92 0.39 -21.63
C ASP A 161 -3.44 0.31 -21.79
N THR A 162 -4.13 -0.35 -20.85
CA THR A 162 -5.59 -0.48 -20.88
C THR A 162 -6.28 0.87 -20.73
N ILE A 163 -5.74 1.78 -19.91
CA ILE A 163 -6.30 3.12 -19.70
C ILE A 163 -5.76 4.17 -20.69
N ARG A 164 -4.81 3.79 -21.56
CA ARG A 164 -4.17 4.66 -22.55
C ARG A 164 -3.48 5.88 -21.94
N VAL A 165 -2.77 5.68 -20.83
CA VAL A 165 -2.00 6.72 -20.12
C VAL A 165 -0.54 6.30 -20.00
#